data_AF-A0A1Y6BG78-F1
#
_entry.id   AF-A0A1Y6BG78-F1
#
_cell.length_a   1.000
_cell.length_b   1.000
_cell.length_c   1.000
_cell.angle_alpha   90.00
_cell.angle_beta   90.00
_cell.angle_gamma   90.00
#
_symmetry.space_group_name_H-M   'P 1'
#
loop_
_entity.id
_entity.type
_entity.pdbx_description
1 polymer ?
#
loop_
_entity_poly.entity_id
_entity_poly.type
_entity_poly.pdbx_seq_one_letter_code
_entity_poly.pdbx_strand_id
1 'polypeptide(L)' 'MSRSQEEYIVSLDNCEDEPIHRPEAIQDFGLLIGFQVQTGDICYYSGNIDRLFKVKPELGTSFYQFLDGGD' A
#
# COMPACT_ATOMS: atom_id res chain seq x y z
N MET A 1 -1.45 -19.29 -6.45
CA MET A 1 -2.57 -19.78 -5.62
C MET A 1 -3.24 -18.58 -4.99
N SER A 2 -4.35 -18.12 -5.59
CA SER A 2 -5.14 -17.02 -5.04
C SER A 2 -5.88 -17.57 -3.82
N ARG A 3 -5.49 -17.14 -2.62
CA ARG A 3 -6.34 -17.36 -1.44
C ARG A 3 -7.57 -16.49 -1.66
N SER A 4 -8.73 -17.11 -1.79
CA SER A 4 -10.00 -16.46 -1.52
C SER A 4 -9.88 -15.86 -0.13
N GLN A 5 -9.93 -14.53 -0.02
CA GLN A 5 -10.02 -13.84 1.27
C GLN A 5 -11.38 -14.23 1.85
N GLU A 6 -11.41 -15.26 2.70
CA GLU A 6 -12.51 -15.43 3.64
C GLU A 6 -12.52 -14.18 4.52
N GLU A 7 -13.66 -13.50 4.57
CA GLU A 7 -13.83 -12.29 5.36
C GLU A 7 -13.63 -12.66 6.84
N TYR A 8 -12.50 -12.28 7.41
CA TYR A 8 -12.23 -12.49 8.83
C TYR A 8 -13.10 -11.53 9.64
N ILE A 9 -14.19 -12.05 10.20
CA ILE A 9 -15.12 -11.25 11.00
C ILE A 9 -14.57 -11.11 12.42
N VAL A 10 -14.29 -9.87 12.80
CA VAL A 10 -13.88 -9.49 14.16
C VAL A 10 -15.12 -9.29 15.03
N SER A 11 -15.07 -9.79 16.25
CA SER A 11 -16.11 -9.78 17.29
C SER A 11 -15.47 -9.53 18.66
N LEU A 12 -16.27 -9.40 19.72
CA LEU A 12 -15.73 -9.25 21.09
C LEU A 12 -14.99 -10.49 21.60
N ASP A 13 -15.23 -11.67 21.00
CA ASP A 13 -14.64 -12.94 21.41
C ASP A 13 -13.27 -13.21 20.74
N ASN A 14 -12.85 -12.38 19.78
CA ASN A 14 -11.60 -12.56 19.02
C ASN A 14 -10.93 -11.23 18.60
N CYS A 15 -11.29 -10.11 19.23
CA CYS A 15 -10.73 -8.79 18.90
C CYS A 15 -9.27 -8.64 19.36
N GLU A 16 -8.85 -9.40 20.35
CA GLU A 16 -7.48 -9.47 20.85
C GLU A 16 -6.51 -10.06 19.81
N ASP A 17 -7.03 -10.90 18.91
CA ASP A 17 -6.25 -11.56 17.85
C ASP A 17 -6.28 -10.79 16.52
N GLU A 18 -7.01 -9.68 16.44
CA GLU A 18 -7.12 -8.88 15.22
C GLU A 18 -5.72 -8.37 14.78
N PRO A 19 -5.28 -8.63 13.53
CA PRO A 19 -3.98 -8.20 13.04
C PRO A 19 -3.97 -6.70 12.67
N ILE A 20 -4.33 -5.81 13.60
CA ILE A 20 -4.47 -4.35 13.39
C ILE A 20 -3.21 -3.66 12.85
N HIS A 21 -2.04 -4.30 13.01
CA HIS A 21 -0.74 -3.82 12.52
C HIS A 21 -0.51 -4.16 11.04
N ARG A 22 -1.35 -5.02 10.44
CA ARG A 22 -1.35 -5.40 9.01
C ARG A 22 -2.75 -5.22 8.41
N PRO A 23 -3.30 -4.00 8.41
CA PRO A 23 -4.66 -3.75 7.90
C PRO A 23 -4.75 -3.81 6.37
N GLU A 24 -3.61 -3.80 5.66
CA GLU A 24 -3.51 -3.74 4.18
C GLU A 24 -4.25 -2.54 3.54
N ALA A 25 -4.64 -1.56 4.36
CA ALA A 25 -5.34 -0.35 3.97
C ALA A 25 -4.80 0.87 4.73
N ILE A 26 -5.00 2.06 4.17
CA ILE A 26 -4.67 3.34 4.81
C ILE A 26 -5.90 4.22 4.88
N GLN A 27 -5.85 5.24 5.75
CA GLN A 27 -6.85 6.30 5.78
C GLN A 27 -6.75 7.17 4.51
N ASP A 28 -7.90 7.63 4.01
CA ASP A 28 -8.02 8.21 2.66
C ASP A 28 -7.58 9.68 2.53
N PHE A 29 -7.09 10.31 3.61
CA PHE A 29 -6.60 11.70 3.58
C PHE A 29 -5.12 11.81 3.15
N GLY A 30 -4.40 10.70 3.09
CA GLY A 30 -2.99 10.64 2.73
C GLY A 30 -2.69 9.53 1.74
N LEU A 31 -1.41 9.37 1.41
CA LEU A 31 -0.91 8.37 0.47
C LEU A 31 0.19 7.53 1.12
N LEU A 32 0.35 6.30 0.64
CA LEU A 32 1.43 5.41 1.04
C LEU A 32 2.14 4.87 -0.21
N ILE A 33 3.47 4.92 -0.21
CA ILE A 33 4.32 4.18 -1.15
C ILE A 33 5.33 3.40 -0.30
N GLY A 34 5.49 2.12 -0.59
CA GLY A 34 6.56 1.30 -0.06
C GLY A 34 7.52 0.86 -1.16
N PHE A 35 8.80 0.95 -0.87
CA PHE A 35 9.87 0.58 -1.79
C PHE A 35 10.97 -0.20 -1.06
N GLN A 36 11.75 -0.96 -1.82
CA GLN A 36 12.92 -1.66 -1.30
C GLN A 36 14.03 -0.66 -0.97
N VAL A 37 14.52 -0.67 0.27
CA VAL A 37 15.56 0.28 0.71
C VAL A 37 16.85 0.15 -0.10
N GLN A 38 17.21 -1.06 -0.53
CA GLN A 38 18.48 -1.29 -1.24
C GLN A 38 18.46 -0.82 -2.69
N THR A 39 17.34 -1.01 -3.41
CA THR A 39 17.22 -0.70 -4.84
C THR A 39 16.43 0.57 -5.13
N GLY A 40 15.61 1.00 -4.18
CA GLY A 40 14.61 2.05 -4.37
C GLY A 40 13.35 1.55 -5.08
N ASP A 41 13.23 0.26 -5.41
CA ASP A 41 12.14 -0.23 -6.26
C ASP A 41 10.80 -0.18 -5.53
N ILE A 42 9.81 0.48 -6.13
CA ILE A 42 8.45 0.53 -5.61
C ILE A 42 7.84 -0.87 -5.63
N CYS A 43 7.36 -1.30 -4.47
CA CYS A 43 6.78 -2.64 -4.26
C CYS A 43 5.27 -2.59 -4.05
N TYR A 44 4.77 -1.52 -3.44
CA TYR A 44 3.35 -1.31 -3.21
C TYR A 44 3.05 0.18 -3.06
N TYR A 45 1.80 0.56 -3.35
CA TYR A 45 1.28 1.89 -3.16
C TYR A 45 -0.20 1.81 -2.79
N SER A 46 -0.71 2.84 -2.12
CA SER A 46 -2.12 2.91 -1.75
C SER A 46 -3.02 3.06 -2.97
N GLY A 47 -4.25 2.53 -2.89
CA GLY A 47 -5.20 2.56 -4.02
C GLY A 47 -5.60 3.97 -4.47
N ASN A 48 -5.39 4.98 -3.62
CA ASN A 48 -5.68 6.39 -3.88
C ASN A 48 -4.48 7.20 -4.41
N ILE A 49 -3.40 6.54 -4.86
CA ILE A 49 -2.14 7.18 -5.28
C ILE A 49 -2.31 8.24 -6.38
N ASP A 50 -3.28 8.03 -7.26
CA ASP A 50 -3.61 8.90 -8.39
C ASP A 50 -4.20 10.25 -7.96
N ARG A 51 -4.71 10.38 -6.73
CA ARG A 51 -5.29 11.65 -6.24
C ARG A 51 -4.29 12.79 -6.15
N LEU A 52 -3.04 12.52 -5.77
CA LEU A 52 -1.99 13.55 -5.67
C LEU A 52 -1.07 13.52 -6.88
N PHE A 53 -0.59 12.33 -7.27
CA PHE A 53 0.42 12.19 -8.32
C PHE A 53 -0.16 12.19 -9.74
N LYS A 54 -1.49 12.07 -9.90
CA LYS A 54 -2.21 11.96 -11.20
C LYS A 54 -1.79 10.78 -12.09
N VAL A 55 -0.69 10.10 -11.74
CA VAL A 55 -0.08 8.98 -12.45
C VAL A 55 0.21 7.90 -11.42
N LYS A 56 -0.03 6.65 -11.80
CA LYS A 56 0.32 5.48 -10.97
C LYS A 56 1.78 5.11 -11.21
N PRO A 57 2.60 4.92 -10.17
CA PRO A 57 3.95 4.43 -10.36
C PRO A 57 3.95 3.01 -10.91
N GLU A 58 4.93 2.69 -11.76
CA GLU A 58 5.15 1.31 -12.21
C GLU A 58 5.89 0.53 -11.12
N LEU A 59 5.37 -0.65 -10.76
CA LEU A 59 6.03 -1.52 -9.78
C LEU A 59 7.38 -1.99 -10.31
N GLY A 60 8.39 -2.05 -9.43
CA GLY A 60 9.75 -2.40 -9.80
C GLY A 60 10.57 -1.24 -10.36
N THR A 61 9.98 -0.05 -10.54
CA THR A 61 10.73 1.17 -10.88
C THR A 61 11.21 1.89 -9.63
N SER A 62 12.30 2.66 -9.76
CA SER A 62 12.88 3.39 -8.63
C SER A 62 11.95 4.52 -8.18
N PHE A 63 11.69 4.57 -6.87
CA PHE A 63 10.94 5.65 -6.22
C PHE A 63 11.51 7.03 -6.52
N TYR A 64 12.83 7.17 -6.56
CA TYR A 64 13.48 8.45 -6.82
C TYR A 64 13.24 8.93 -8.25
N GLN A 65 13.28 8.03 -9.24
CA GLN A 65 12.95 8.35 -10.62
C GLN A 65 11.49 8.75 -10.78
N PHE A 66 10.59 8.10 -10.04
CA PHE A 66 9.17 8.46 -10.02
C PHE A 66 8.95 9.88 -9.47
N LEU A 67 9.71 10.31 -8.46
CA LEU A 67 9.60 11.66 -7.91
C LEU A 67 10.17 12.74 -8.86
N ASP A 68 11.28 12.45 -9.53
CA ASP A 68 11.95 13.40 -10.42
C ASP A 68 11.18 13.65 -11.73
N GLY A 69 10.23 12.77 -12.08
CA GLY A 69 9.37 12.90 -13.26
C GLY A 69 8.16 13.84 -13.10
N GLY A 70 8.05 14.56 -11.97
CA GLY A 70 7.02 15.57 -11.76
C GLY A 70 7.47 16.96 -12.26
N ASP A 71 7.03 17.33 -13.47
CA ASP A 71 7.04 18.73 -13.93
C ASP A 71 6.06 19.61 -13.11
#